data_AF-K7YJV0-F1
#
_entry.id   AF-K7YJV0-F1
#
_cell.length_a   1.000
_cell.length_b   1.000
_cell.length_c   1.000
_cell.angle_alpha   90.00
_cell.angle_beta   90.00
_cell.angle_gamma   90.00
#
_symmetry.space_group_name_H-M   'P 1'
#
loop_
_entity.id
_entity.type
_entity.pdbx_description
1 polymer ?
#
loop_
_entity_poly.entity_id
_entity_poly.type
_entity_poly.pdbx_seq_one_letter_code
_entity_poly.pdbx_strand_id
1 'polypeptide(L)'
;MMEMLANPQIWIAFFTLFALELVLGIDNVIFISILAGKLPKEQQDKARIAGLSLAVITRVILLFSLSWIIGLTAPLFEVFGQEISGRDLILLLGGLFLIVKATMEINHKLEGVEGSQSNPVAHSFNAVIIQILLLDIVFSLDSVITAVGMVNEISVMIAAVVISAAVMIVSAKSISNFVDSHPSLKILALSFLLMIGFTLIVEALEVHIPKGYVYFAMAFSVGVEMLNIRMRRKKPAEPVKLRERFAEESK
;
A
#
# COMPACT_ATOMS: atom_id res chain seq x y z
N MET A 1 -27.46 14.25 18.28
CA MET A 1 -26.52 13.17 18.67
C MET A 1 -27.21 11.82 18.81
N MET A 2 -28.30 11.69 19.59
CA MET A 2 -29.11 10.44 19.63
C MET A 2 -29.82 10.11 18.30
N GLU A 3 -30.33 11.10 17.58
CA GLU A 3 -30.90 10.88 16.22
C GLU A 3 -29.85 10.45 15.18
N MET A 4 -28.58 10.84 15.37
CA MET A 4 -27.47 10.46 14.49
C MET A 4 -27.10 8.99 14.67
N LEU A 5 -27.10 8.49 15.91
CA LEU A 5 -26.84 7.08 16.21
C LEU A 5 -28.04 6.17 15.88
N ALA A 6 -29.26 6.73 15.84
CA ALA A 6 -30.47 6.00 15.49
C ALA A 6 -30.72 5.89 13.97
N ASN A 7 -29.96 6.61 13.14
CA ASN A 7 -30.10 6.61 11.69
C ASN A 7 -29.35 5.42 11.05
N PRO A 8 -30.04 4.43 10.46
CA PRO A 8 -29.40 3.25 9.85
C PRO A 8 -28.42 3.61 8.72
N GLN A 9 -28.66 4.68 7.99
CA GLN A 9 -27.85 5.13 6.87
C GLN A 9 -26.45 5.53 7.33
N ILE A 10 -26.31 6.10 8.52
CA ILE A 10 -25.01 6.49 9.10
C ILE A 10 -24.17 5.25 9.41
N TRP A 11 -24.78 4.18 9.89
CA TRP A 11 -24.08 2.91 10.12
C TRP A 11 -23.68 2.22 8.82
N ILE A 12 -24.55 2.23 7.80
CA ILE A 12 -24.20 1.69 6.48
C ILE A 12 -23.01 2.46 5.88
N ALA A 13 -23.07 3.79 5.92
CA ALA A 13 -21.98 4.68 5.54
C ALA A 13 -20.69 4.35 6.30
N PHE A 14 -20.76 4.28 7.63
CA PHE A 14 -19.63 3.96 8.49
C PHE A 14 -18.99 2.61 8.12
N PHE A 15 -19.80 1.55 8.02
CA PHE A 15 -19.28 0.21 7.70
C PHE A 15 -18.73 0.13 6.28
N THR A 16 -19.32 0.86 5.33
CA THR A 16 -18.81 0.95 3.95
C THR A 16 -17.46 1.65 3.93
N LEU A 17 -17.34 2.81 4.58
CA LEU A 17 -16.07 3.54 4.71
C LEU A 17 -15.02 2.70 5.44
N PHE A 18 -15.39 2.09 6.56
CA PHE A 18 -14.50 1.22 7.32
C PHE A 18 -14.00 0.03 6.48
N ALA A 19 -14.87 -0.61 5.70
CA ALA A 19 -14.48 -1.71 4.82
C ALA A 19 -13.53 -1.22 3.71
N LEU A 20 -13.82 -0.09 3.09
CA LEU A 20 -12.95 0.51 2.06
C LEU A 20 -11.58 0.89 2.63
N GLU A 21 -11.56 1.51 3.82
CA GLU A 21 -10.33 1.88 4.52
C GLU A 21 -9.50 0.66 4.93
N LEU A 22 -10.14 -0.46 5.31
CA LEU A 22 -9.42 -1.70 5.58
C LEU A 22 -8.83 -2.32 4.31
N VAL A 23 -9.60 -2.39 3.22
CA VAL A 23 -9.13 -2.95 1.95
C VAL A 23 -7.96 -2.14 1.41
N LEU A 24 -8.09 -0.81 1.37
CA LEU A 24 -7.03 0.12 0.97
C LEU A 24 -5.85 0.14 1.96
N GLY A 25 -6.15 0.04 3.26
CA GLY A 25 -5.17 0.12 4.33
C GLY A 25 -4.22 -1.07 4.39
N ILE A 26 -4.64 -2.25 3.92
CA ILE A 26 -3.77 -3.43 3.84
C ILE A 26 -2.56 -3.14 2.95
N ASP A 27 -2.75 -2.51 1.80
CA ASP A 27 -1.64 -2.17 0.88
C ASP A 27 -0.68 -1.17 1.53
N ASN A 28 -1.21 -0.17 2.24
CA ASN A 28 -0.42 0.79 2.99
C ASN A 28 0.41 0.12 4.11
N VAL A 29 -0.17 -0.82 4.85
CA VAL A 29 0.56 -1.56 5.89
C VAL A 29 1.63 -2.46 5.29
N ILE A 30 1.35 -3.13 4.17
CA ILE A 30 2.33 -3.97 3.48
C ILE A 30 3.49 -3.09 2.97
N PHE A 31 3.18 -1.94 2.40
CA PHE A 31 4.19 -1.01 1.90
C PHE A 31 5.07 -0.44 3.03
N ILE A 32 4.45 0.01 4.13
CA ILE A 32 5.16 0.41 5.36
C ILE A 32 6.07 -0.73 5.83
N SER A 33 5.59 -1.97 5.82
CA SER A 33 6.35 -3.14 6.25
C SER A 33 7.56 -3.41 5.35
N ILE A 34 7.42 -3.25 4.04
CA ILE A 34 8.52 -3.40 3.07
C ILE A 34 9.59 -2.32 3.28
N LEU A 35 9.20 -1.06 3.44
CA LEU A 35 10.16 0.03 3.68
C LEU A 35 10.84 -0.10 5.04
N ALA A 36 10.07 -0.39 6.10
CA ALA A 36 10.62 -0.62 7.43
C ALA A 36 11.57 -1.82 7.45
N GLY A 37 11.34 -2.85 6.63
CA GLY A 37 12.22 -4.01 6.46
C GLY A 37 13.63 -3.68 5.97
N LYS A 38 13.86 -2.48 5.42
CA LYS A 38 15.19 -2.00 5.00
C LYS A 38 16.02 -1.41 6.14
N LEU A 39 15.41 -1.19 7.31
CA LEU A 39 16.09 -0.71 8.52
C LEU A 39 16.74 -1.88 9.28
N PRO A 40 17.72 -1.60 10.17
CA PRO A 40 18.20 -2.58 11.13
C PRO A 40 17.05 -3.20 11.92
N LYS A 41 17.11 -4.52 12.21
CA LYS A 41 16.01 -5.28 12.84
C LYS A 41 15.42 -4.62 14.09
N GLU A 42 16.26 -3.96 14.88
CA GLU A 42 15.90 -3.23 16.11
C GLU A 42 15.00 -2.01 15.88
N GLN A 43 15.01 -1.44 14.67
CA GLN A 43 14.28 -0.23 14.31
C GLN A 43 13.00 -0.52 13.51
N GLN A 44 12.85 -1.72 12.95
CA GLN A 44 11.76 -2.04 12.03
C GLN A 44 10.39 -1.93 12.71
N ASP A 45 10.21 -2.53 13.89
CA ASP A 45 8.95 -2.45 14.63
C ASP A 45 8.61 -0.99 15.03
N LYS A 46 9.64 -0.22 15.42
CA LYS A 46 9.46 1.21 15.74
C LYS A 46 9.05 2.00 14.51
N ALA A 47 9.65 1.74 13.35
CA ALA A 47 9.33 2.43 12.11
C ALA A 47 7.91 2.09 11.62
N ARG A 48 7.47 0.83 11.77
CA ARG A 48 6.10 0.41 11.43
C ARG A 48 5.06 1.14 12.28
N ILE A 49 5.24 1.13 13.60
CA ILE A 49 4.31 1.79 14.53
C ILE A 49 4.33 3.30 14.30
N ALA A 50 5.51 3.93 14.26
CA ALA A 50 5.64 5.36 14.04
C ALA A 50 5.06 5.79 12.68
N GLY A 51 5.39 5.08 11.60
CA GLY A 51 4.88 5.35 10.27
C GLY A 51 3.36 5.24 10.20
N LEU A 52 2.79 4.18 10.77
CA LEU A 52 1.35 3.98 10.78
C LEU A 52 0.63 5.00 11.68
N SER A 53 1.15 5.30 12.87
CA SER A 53 0.58 6.34 13.73
C SER A 53 0.61 7.72 13.07
N LEU A 54 1.72 8.08 12.41
CA LEU A 54 1.83 9.34 11.70
C LEU A 54 0.90 9.38 10.48
N ALA A 55 0.76 8.28 9.72
CA ALA A 55 -0.18 8.16 8.61
C ALA A 55 -1.65 8.42 9.02
N VAL A 56 -2.02 7.95 10.20
CA VAL A 56 -3.38 8.19 10.74
C VAL A 56 -3.55 9.66 11.11
N ILE A 57 -2.53 10.26 11.73
CA ILE A 57 -2.55 11.68 12.08
C ILE A 57 -2.66 12.53 10.81
N THR A 58 -1.85 12.26 9.78
CA THR A 58 -1.90 12.97 8.50
C THR A 58 -3.26 12.84 7.84
N ARG A 59 -3.86 11.64 7.83
CA ARG A 59 -5.23 11.42 7.33
C ARG A 59 -6.28 12.24 8.07
N VAL A 60 -6.24 12.25 9.40
CA VAL A 60 -7.18 13.06 10.20
C VAL A 60 -6.99 14.55 9.94
N ILE A 61 -5.74 15.03 9.79
CA ILE A 61 -5.45 16.42 9.42
C ILE A 61 -6.02 16.74 8.03
N LEU A 62 -5.87 15.84 7.05
CA LEU A 62 -6.46 16.00 5.72
C LEU A 62 -7.99 16.08 5.79
N LEU A 63 -8.63 15.26 6.62
CA LEU A 63 -10.09 15.33 6.85
C LEU A 63 -10.55 16.64 7.51
N PHE A 64 -9.73 17.28 8.34
CA PHE A 64 -10.05 18.63 8.82
C PHE A 64 -9.75 19.72 7.78
N SER A 65 -8.85 19.42 6.85
CA SER A 65 -8.47 20.30 5.74
C SER A 65 -9.34 20.10 4.50
N LEU A 66 -10.51 19.47 4.63
CA LEU A 66 -11.39 19.11 3.51
C LEU A 66 -11.75 20.28 2.61
N SER A 67 -12.11 21.42 3.18
CA SER A 67 -12.44 22.62 2.40
C SER A 67 -11.28 23.07 1.52
N TRP A 68 -10.03 22.89 1.99
CA TRP A 68 -8.84 23.19 1.20
C TRP A 68 -8.59 22.13 0.13
N ILE A 69 -8.77 20.85 0.45
CA ILE A 69 -8.65 19.73 -0.52
C ILE A 69 -9.67 19.85 -1.65
N ILE A 70 -10.92 20.24 -1.37
CA ILE A 70 -11.93 20.51 -2.40
C ILE A 70 -11.47 21.66 -3.31
N GLY A 71 -10.77 22.66 -2.76
CA GLY A 71 -10.14 23.71 -3.56
C GLY A 71 -9.08 23.18 -4.52
N LEU A 72 -8.40 22.08 -4.20
CA LEU A 72 -7.41 21.44 -5.09
C LEU A 72 -8.06 20.81 -6.32
N THR A 73 -9.37 20.53 -6.32
CA THR A 73 -10.06 20.01 -7.50
C THR A 73 -10.51 21.12 -8.45
N ALA A 74 -10.35 22.40 -8.07
CA ALA A 74 -10.61 23.51 -8.97
C ALA A 74 -9.55 23.56 -10.10
N PRO A 75 -9.95 23.89 -11.33
CA PRO A 75 -9.02 23.98 -12.46
C PRO A 75 -8.00 25.10 -12.23
N LEU A 76 -6.71 24.77 -12.34
CA LEU A 76 -5.61 25.73 -12.24
C LEU A 76 -5.29 26.35 -13.61
N PHE A 77 -5.26 25.51 -14.63
CA PHE A 77 -5.00 25.91 -16.03
C PHE A 77 -5.53 24.83 -16.99
N GLU A 78 -5.71 25.20 -18.26
CA GLU A 78 -6.21 24.32 -19.31
C GLU A 78 -5.08 23.99 -20.30
N VAL A 79 -4.92 22.72 -20.67
CA VAL A 79 -3.93 22.27 -21.66
C VAL A 79 -4.63 21.33 -22.65
N PHE A 80 -4.55 21.61 -23.95
CA PHE A 80 -5.19 20.81 -25.01
C PHE A 80 -6.69 20.51 -24.78
N GLY A 81 -7.44 21.44 -24.17
CA GLY A 81 -8.86 21.24 -23.87
C GLY A 81 -9.14 20.43 -22.60
N GLN A 82 -8.12 20.14 -21.79
CA GLN A 82 -8.22 19.44 -20.52
C GLN A 82 -7.93 20.42 -19.38
N GLU A 83 -8.85 20.51 -18.43
CA GLU A 83 -8.67 21.28 -17.20
C GLU A 83 -7.76 20.50 -16.26
N ILE A 84 -6.69 21.13 -15.75
CA ILE A 84 -5.75 20.49 -14.82
C ILE A 84 -5.89 21.15 -13.45
N SER A 85 -6.23 20.36 -12.45
CA SER A 85 -6.36 20.79 -11.07
C SER A 85 -5.10 20.49 -10.24
N GLY A 86 -5.02 21.07 -9.03
CA GLY A 86 -3.94 20.77 -8.09
C GLY A 86 -3.94 19.31 -7.63
N ARG A 87 -5.12 18.70 -7.52
CA ARG A 87 -5.30 17.27 -7.27
C ARG A 87 -4.63 16.45 -8.36
N ASP A 88 -4.88 16.77 -9.62
CA ASP A 88 -4.39 15.97 -10.76
C ASP A 88 -2.87 15.98 -10.82
N LEU A 89 -2.25 17.12 -10.52
CA LEU A 89 -0.79 17.21 -10.39
C LEU A 89 -0.25 16.30 -9.28
N ILE A 90 -0.89 16.25 -8.11
CA ILE A 90 -0.47 15.37 -7.02
C ILE A 90 -0.63 13.90 -7.40
N LEU A 91 -1.77 13.53 -8.00
CA LEU A 91 -2.04 12.15 -8.43
C LEU A 91 -1.09 11.72 -9.55
N LEU A 92 -0.81 12.59 -10.52
CA LEU A 92 0.10 12.33 -11.62
C LEU A 92 1.55 12.15 -11.13
N LEU A 93 2.04 13.09 -10.31
CA LEU A 93 3.41 13.03 -9.76
C LEU A 93 3.56 11.86 -8.79
N GLY A 94 2.56 11.64 -7.94
CA GLY A 94 2.52 10.52 -7.01
C GLY A 94 2.48 9.18 -7.74
N GLY A 95 1.64 9.06 -8.76
CA GLY A 95 1.53 7.86 -9.59
C GLY A 95 2.82 7.57 -10.36
N LEU A 96 3.45 8.58 -10.96
CA LEU A 96 4.75 8.43 -11.62
C LEU A 96 5.84 8.01 -10.62
N PHE A 97 5.88 8.65 -9.45
CA PHE A 97 6.80 8.28 -8.37
C PHE A 97 6.62 6.81 -7.96
N LEU A 98 5.38 6.36 -7.79
CA LEU A 98 5.05 4.98 -7.43
C LEU A 98 5.52 3.98 -8.50
N ILE A 99 5.24 4.24 -9.78
CA ILE A 99 5.66 3.37 -10.88
C ILE A 99 7.18 3.28 -10.94
N VAL A 100 7.88 4.40 -10.89
CA VAL A 100 9.35 4.43 -10.94
C VAL A 100 9.92 3.66 -9.76
N LYS A 101 9.43 3.92 -8.54
CA LYS A 101 9.91 3.25 -7.32
C LYS A 101 9.61 1.75 -7.31
N ALA A 102 8.41 1.36 -7.72
CA ALA A 102 8.03 -0.06 -7.83
C ALA A 102 8.93 -0.78 -8.83
N THR A 103 9.13 -0.20 -10.01
CA THR A 103 9.94 -0.78 -11.09
C THR A 103 11.39 -0.93 -10.67
N MET A 104 11.98 0.12 -10.08
CA MET A 104 13.36 0.06 -9.56
C MET A 104 13.52 -1.00 -8.47
N GLU A 105 12.54 -1.12 -7.56
CA GLU A 105 12.60 -2.13 -6.48
C GLU A 105 12.43 -3.56 -7.02
N ILE A 106 11.55 -3.77 -7.99
CA ILE A 106 11.39 -5.07 -8.67
C ILE A 106 12.69 -5.43 -9.39
N ASN A 107 13.26 -4.51 -10.16
CA ASN A 107 14.51 -4.72 -10.89
C ASN A 107 15.67 -5.06 -9.94
N HIS A 108 15.87 -4.31 -8.85
CA HIS A 108 16.91 -4.60 -7.85
C HIS A 108 16.75 -6.00 -7.24
N LYS A 109 15.51 -6.45 -6.99
CA LYS A 109 15.25 -7.79 -6.44
C LYS A 109 15.49 -8.91 -7.45
N LEU A 110 15.33 -8.64 -8.74
CA LEU A 110 15.59 -9.61 -9.82
C LEU A 110 17.09 -9.67 -10.16
N GLU A 111 17.78 -8.53 -10.18
CA GLU A 111 19.22 -8.42 -10.46
C GLU A 111 20.08 -8.93 -9.30
N GLY A 112 19.59 -8.90 -8.06
CA GLY A 112 20.28 -9.42 -6.87
C GLY A 112 20.57 -10.93 -6.88
N VAL A 113 20.21 -11.66 -7.94
CA VAL A 113 20.61 -13.06 -8.17
C VAL A 113 22.01 -13.16 -8.82
N GLU A 114 22.51 -12.08 -9.44
CA GLU A 114 23.85 -12.04 -10.04
C GLU A 114 24.79 -11.07 -9.30
N GLY A 115 25.45 -11.59 -8.26
CA GLY A 115 26.80 -11.20 -7.87
C GLY A 115 27.16 -9.71 -7.81
N SER A 116 26.60 -8.95 -6.86
CA SER A 116 27.23 -7.70 -6.41
C SER A 116 27.10 -7.54 -4.90
N GLN A 117 28.23 -7.61 -4.20
CA GLN A 117 28.37 -7.10 -2.84
C GLN A 117 28.30 -5.56 -2.89
N SER A 118 27.13 -4.99 -3.16
CA SER A 118 26.90 -3.60 -2.76
C SER A 118 26.67 -3.63 -1.26
N ASN A 119 27.57 -3.04 -0.47
CA ASN A 119 27.29 -2.72 0.93
C ASN A 119 25.89 -2.08 0.99
N PRO A 120 24.90 -2.69 1.66
CA PRO A 120 23.59 -2.08 1.75
C PRO A 120 23.77 -0.80 2.56
N VAL A 121 23.71 0.35 1.88
CA VAL A 121 23.64 1.65 2.55
C VAL A 121 22.38 1.58 3.39
N ALA A 122 22.56 1.38 4.70
CA ALA A 122 21.45 1.32 5.65
C ALA A 122 20.62 2.58 5.45
N HIS A 123 19.36 2.41 5.05
CA HIS A 123 18.48 3.56 4.93
C HIS A 123 18.35 4.21 6.30
N SER A 124 18.42 5.54 6.34
CA SER A 124 18.22 6.24 7.60
C SER A 124 16.76 6.10 8.04
N PHE A 125 16.55 5.94 9.34
CA PHE A 125 15.20 5.86 9.93
C PHE A 125 14.32 7.01 9.43
N ASN A 126 14.84 8.24 9.47
CA ASN A 126 14.12 9.43 9.03
C ASN A 126 13.78 9.38 7.53
N ALA A 127 14.68 8.90 6.67
CA ALA A 127 14.38 8.77 5.24
C ALA A 127 13.24 7.77 4.98
N VAL A 128 13.21 6.66 5.73
CA VAL A 128 12.11 5.68 5.64
C VAL A 128 10.80 6.28 6.10
N ILE A 129 10.78 6.99 7.23
CA ILE A 129 9.56 7.65 7.73
C ILE A 129 9.07 8.71 6.73
N ILE A 130 9.95 9.54 6.18
CA ILE A 130 9.58 10.54 5.17
C ILE A 130 8.98 9.87 3.93
N GLN A 131 9.58 8.78 3.45
CA GLN A 131 9.04 8.03 2.31
C GLN A 131 7.65 7.45 2.60
N ILE A 132 7.44 6.89 3.80
CA ILE A 132 6.13 6.41 4.24
C ILE A 132 5.11 7.55 4.21
N LEU A 133 5.45 8.71 4.76
CA LEU A 133 4.53 9.85 4.82
C LEU A 133 4.19 10.42 3.45
N LEU A 134 5.17 10.57 2.56
CA LEU A 134 4.92 11.05 1.20
C LEU A 134 3.97 10.11 0.45
N LEU A 135 4.14 8.81 0.63
CA LEU A 135 3.30 7.81 -0.02
C LEU A 135 1.90 7.73 0.58
N ASP A 136 1.80 7.82 1.91
CA ASP A 136 0.50 7.92 2.57
C ASP A 136 -0.25 9.18 2.16
N ILE A 137 0.41 10.33 1.98
CA ILE A 137 -0.23 11.57 1.52
C ILE A 137 -0.84 11.38 0.12
N VAL A 138 -0.09 10.79 -0.82
CA VAL A 138 -0.58 10.54 -2.18
C VAL A 138 -1.81 9.61 -2.16
N PHE A 139 -1.76 8.52 -1.39
CA PHE A 139 -2.88 7.58 -1.29
C PHE A 139 -4.07 8.13 -0.51
N SER A 140 -3.82 8.89 0.55
CA SER A 140 -4.87 9.46 1.40
C SER A 140 -5.61 10.59 0.71
N LEU A 141 -4.97 11.36 -0.18
CA LEU A 141 -5.65 12.40 -0.93
C LEU A 141 -6.75 11.82 -1.84
N ASP A 142 -6.44 10.74 -2.56
CA ASP A 142 -7.41 10.00 -3.38
C ASP A 142 -8.53 9.36 -2.55
N SER A 143 -8.17 8.68 -1.45
CA SER A 143 -9.15 8.02 -0.59
C SER A 143 -10.08 9.01 0.13
N VAL A 144 -9.56 10.15 0.58
CA VAL A 144 -10.34 11.22 1.22
C VAL A 144 -11.30 11.85 0.23
N ILE A 145 -10.85 12.18 -0.99
CA ILE A 145 -11.75 12.75 -2.03
C ILE A 145 -12.87 11.77 -2.37
N THR A 146 -12.56 10.47 -2.48
CA THR A 146 -13.56 9.43 -2.68
C THR A 146 -14.55 9.35 -1.51
N ALA A 147 -14.06 9.45 -0.26
CA ALA A 147 -14.90 9.40 0.94
C ALA A 147 -15.88 10.58 1.03
N VAL A 148 -15.45 11.78 0.66
CA VAL A 148 -16.29 12.99 0.61
C VAL A 148 -17.42 12.85 -0.40
N GLY A 149 -17.19 12.11 -1.50
CA GLY A 149 -18.24 11.78 -2.47
C GLY A 149 -19.31 10.80 -1.94
N MET A 150 -19.05 10.10 -0.83
CA MET A 150 -19.95 9.07 -0.28
C MET A 150 -20.72 9.53 0.97
N VAL A 151 -20.13 10.36 1.82
CA VAL A 151 -20.67 10.74 3.14
C VAL A 151 -20.38 12.20 3.47
N ASN A 152 -21.41 12.91 3.90
CA ASN A 152 -21.31 14.33 4.29
C ASN A 152 -20.85 14.53 5.75
N GLU A 153 -20.84 13.47 6.57
CA GLU A 153 -20.54 13.53 8.00
C GLU A 153 -19.06 13.25 8.26
N ILE A 154 -18.27 14.31 8.50
CA ILE A 154 -16.84 14.21 8.82
C ILE A 154 -16.58 13.34 10.05
N SER A 155 -17.47 13.39 11.04
CA SER A 155 -17.36 12.57 12.26
C SER A 155 -17.36 11.06 11.96
N VAL A 156 -18.17 10.63 10.97
CA VAL A 156 -18.25 9.24 10.53
C VAL A 156 -16.99 8.82 9.78
N MET A 157 -16.47 9.70 8.91
CA MET A 157 -15.21 9.46 8.19
C MET A 157 -14.03 9.31 9.15
N ILE A 158 -13.90 10.23 10.12
CA ILE A 158 -12.84 10.17 11.14
C ILE A 158 -12.96 8.89 11.97
N ALA A 159 -14.17 8.52 12.41
CA ALA A 159 -14.38 7.28 13.16
C ALA A 159 -13.95 6.04 12.35
N ALA A 160 -14.29 5.97 11.06
CA ALA A 160 -13.89 4.87 10.18
C ALA A 160 -12.36 4.79 10.03
N VAL A 161 -11.69 5.92 9.80
CA VAL A 161 -10.23 6.00 9.68
C VAL A 161 -9.54 5.59 11.00
N VAL A 162 -10.00 6.10 12.14
CA VAL A 162 -9.38 5.80 13.44
C VAL A 162 -9.57 4.34 13.84
N ILE A 163 -10.76 3.77 13.63
CA ILE A 163 -11.04 2.38 13.99
C ILE A 163 -10.32 1.41 13.03
N SER A 164 -10.31 1.67 11.73
CA SER A 164 -9.54 0.86 10.76
C SER A 164 -8.05 0.92 11.07
N ALA A 165 -7.53 2.10 11.42
CA ALA A 165 -6.16 2.28 11.84
C ALA A 165 -5.78 1.49 13.10
N ALA A 166 -6.65 1.47 14.11
CA ALA A 166 -6.41 0.66 15.30
C ALA A 166 -6.27 -0.83 14.95
N VAL A 167 -7.14 -1.34 14.08
CA VAL A 167 -7.04 -2.72 13.56
C VAL A 167 -5.72 -2.95 12.82
N MET A 168 -5.31 -1.99 11.98
CA MET A 168 -4.03 -2.06 11.26
C MET A 168 -2.83 -2.05 12.20
N ILE A 169 -2.79 -1.21 13.24
CA ILE A 169 -1.67 -1.13 14.19
C ILE A 169 -1.51 -2.45 14.93
N VAL A 170 -2.62 -3.01 15.42
CA VAL A 170 -2.62 -4.31 16.11
C VAL A 170 -2.15 -5.42 15.17
N SER A 171 -2.53 -5.36 13.89
CA SER A 171 -2.21 -6.39 12.90
C SER A 171 -0.85 -6.21 12.22
N ALA A 172 -0.23 -5.02 12.30
CA ALA A 172 0.93 -4.63 11.51
C ALA A 172 2.12 -5.57 11.69
N LYS A 173 2.41 -5.99 12.92
CA LYS A 173 3.50 -6.92 13.21
C LYS A 173 3.26 -8.30 12.58
N SER A 174 2.04 -8.81 12.66
CA SER A 174 1.64 -10.09 12.06
C SER A 174 1.70 -10.03 10.54
N ILE A 175 1.17 -8.96 9.94
CA ILE A 175 1.22 -8.73 8.49
C ILE A 175 2.68 -8.65 8.03
N SER A 176 3.52 -7.89 8.73
CA SER A 176 4.92 -7.76 8.34
C SER A 176 5.68 -9.08 8.43
N ASN A 177 5.54 -9.82 9.52
CA ASN A 177 6.19 -11.13 9.65
C ASN A 177 5.74 -12.10 8.55
N PHE A 178 4.48 -12.01 8.14
CA PHE A 178 3.93 -12.81 7.07
C PHE A 178 4.50 -12.41 5.69
N VAL A 179 4.59 -11.12 5.40
CA VAL A 179 5.22 -10.60 4.17
C VAL A 179 6.72 -10.90 4.14
N ASP A 180 7.41 -10.81 5.27
CA ASP A 180 8.84 -11.09 5.39
C ASP A 180 9.19 -12.56 5.16
N SER A 181 8.31 -13.47 5.57
CA SER A 181 8.48 -14.92 5.39
C SER A 181 8.10 -15.43 4.00
N HIS A 182 7.42 -14.63 3.16
CA HIS A 182 6.98 -15.05 1.83
C HIS A 182 7.44 -14.04 0.76
N PRO A 183 8.60 -14.26 0.10
CA PRO A 183 9.15 -13.33 -0.90
C PRO A 183 8.19 -12.98 -2.05
N SER A 184 7.34 -13.92 -2.45
CA SER A 184 6.32 -13.71 -3.47
C SER A 184 5.29 -12.64 -3.08
N LEU A 185 4.96 -12.49 -1.79
CA LEU A 185 4.10 -11.40 -1.31
C LEU A 185 4.78 -10.03 -1.42
N LYS A 186 6.10 -9.96 -1.29
CA LYS A 186 6.84 -8.71 -1.51
C LYS A 186 6.75 -8.27 -2.97
N ILE A 187 6.92 -9.21 -3.91
CA ILE A 187 6.77 -8.92 -5.34
C ILE A 187 5.32 -8.56 -5.68
N LEU A 188 4.34 -9.26 -5.09
CA LEU A 188 2.93 -8.95 -5.26
C LEU A 188 2.60 -7.54 -4.78
N ALA A 189 3.10 -7.14 -3.61
CA ALA A 189 2.91 -5.80 -3.07
C ALA A 189 3.55 -4.69 -3.94
N LEU A 190 4.73 -4.93 -4.50
CA LEU A 190 5.35 -4.01 -5.45
C LEU A 190 4.55 -3.93 -6.76
N SER A 191 3.91 -5.02 -7.16
CA SER A 191 3.01 -5.05 -8.31
C SER A 191 1.73 -4.24 -8.03
N PHE A 192 1.20 -4.28 -6.80
CA PHE A 192 0.10 -3.40 -6.38
C PHE A 192 0.54 -1.94 -6.38
N LEU A 193 1.75 -1.63 -5.92
CA LEU A 193 2.30 -0.28 -5.98
C LEU A 193 2.33 0.27 -7.42
N LEU A 194 2.75 -0.57 -8.37
CA LEU A 194 2.75 -0.22 -9.80
C LEU A 194 1.33 -0.04 -10.34
N MET A 195 0.41 -0.96 -10.00
CA MET A 195 -0.99 -0.87 -10.42
C MET A 195 -1.67 0.38 -9.87
N ILE A 196 -1.50 0.69 -8.58
CA ILE A 196 -2.05 1.90 -7.98
C ILE A 196 -1.39 3.15 -8.60
N GLY A 197 -0.08 3.12 -8.80
CA GLY A 197 0.61 4.22 -9.48
C GLY A 197 0.04 4.50 -10.87
N PHE A 198 -0.29 3.44 -11.62
CA PHE A 198 -0.98 3.54 -12.91
C PHE A 198 -2.40 4.09 -12.76
N THR A 199 -3.20 3.60 -11.80
CA THR A 199 -4.57 4.08 -11.61
C THR A 199 -4.60 5.56 -11.23
N LEU A 200 -3.65 6.05 -10.43
CA LEU A 200 -3.56 7.47 -10.08
C LEU A 200 -3.22 8.35 -11.29
N ILE A 201 -2.34 7.89 -12.19
CA ILE A 201 -2.06 8.60 -13.45
C ILE A 201 -3.32 8.65 -14.33
N VAL A 202 -4.05 7.53 -14.44
CA VAL A 202 -5.27 7.47 -15.25
C VAL A 202 -6.35 8.39 -14.68
N GLU A 203 -6.51 8.42 -13.36
CA GLU A 203 -7.46 9.32 -12.68
C GLU A 203 -7.06 10.78 -12.75
N ALA A 204 -5.75 11.10 -12.77
CA ALA A 204 -5.24 12.45 -13.01
C ALA A 204 -5.54 12.95 -14.43
N LEU A 205 -5.80 12.03 -15.37
CA LEU A 205 -6.24 12.35 -16.73
C LEU A 205 -7.78 12.30 -16.85
N GLU A 206 -8.48 12.46 -15.73
CA GLU A 206 -9.95 12.44 -15.59
C GLU A 206 -10.64 11.13 -16.00
N VAL A 207 -9.87 10.09 -16.31
CA VAL A 207 -10.40 8.77 -16.64
C VAL A 207 -10.68 8.02 -15.34
N HIS A 208 -11.95 7.93 -14.99
CA HIS A 208 -12.37 7.28 -13.76
C HIS A 208 -12.34 5.75 -13.91
N ILE A 209 -11.48 5.10 -13.13
CA ILE A 209 -11.47 3.64 -12.99
C ILE A 209 -12.35 3.28 -11.78
N PRO A 210 -13.40 2.45 -11.94
CA PRO A 210 -14.15 1.94 -10.80
C PRO A 210 -13.22 1.20 -9.84
N LYS A 211 -13.05 1.73 -8.63
CA LYS A 211 -12.12 1.20 -7.62
C LYS A 211 -12.37 -0.28 -7.31
N GLY A 212 -13.62 -0.73 -7.42
CA GLY A 212 -14.00 -2.14 -7.27
C GLY A 212 -13.23 -3.09 -8.19
N TYR A 213 -12.85 -2.68 -9.40
CA TYR A 213 -12.02 -3.50 -10.29
C TYR A 213 -10.59 -3.64 -9.79
N VAL A 214 -10.01 -2.54 -9.31
CA VAL A 214 -8.66 -2.53 -8.72
C VAL A 214 -8.65 -3.41 -7.47
N TYR A 215 -9.63 -3.23 -6.58
CA TYR A 215 -9.74 -4.01 -5.34
C TYR A 215 -10.00 -5.49 -5.61
N PHE A 216 -10.84 -5.81 -6.58
CA PHE A 216 -11.07 -7.19 -6.99
C PHE A 216 -9.78 -7.81 -7.53
N ALA A 217 -9.03 -7.11 -8.37
CA ALA A 217 -7.75 -7.59 -8.89
C ALA A 217 -6.73 -7.84 -7.76
N MET A 218 -6.65 -6.95 -6.77
CA MET A 218 -5.78 -7.13 -5.61
C MET A 218 -6.20 -8.32 -4.75
N ALA A 219 -7.48 -8.39 -4.37
CA ALA A 219 -8.03 -9.48 -3.57
C ALA A 219 -7.88 -10.83 -4.28
N PHE A 220 -8.15 -10.89 -5.59
CA PHE A 220 -7.95 -12.08 -6.41
C PHE A 220 -6.49 -12.51 -6.43
N SER A 221 -5.55 -11.57 -6.65
CA SER A 221 -4.12 -11.87 -6.71
C SER A 221 -3.58 -12.35 -5.36
N VAL A 222 -4.02 -11.75 -4.25
CA VAL A 222 -3.73 -12.25 -2.89
C VAL A 222 -4.32 -13.66 -2.73
N GLY A 223 -5.55 -13.91 -3.16
CA GLY A 223 -6.19 -15.22 -3.09
C GLY A 223 -5.40 -16.30 -3.84
N VAL A 224 -4.98 -16.00 -5.07
CA VAL A 224 -4.11 -16.88 -5.88
C VAL A 224 -2.78 -17.11 -5.17
N GLU A 225 -2.19 -16.07 -4.60
CA GLU A 225 -0.91 -16.20 -3.89
C GLU A 225 -1.04 -17.03 -2.60
N MET A 226 -2.16 -16.91 -1.87
CA MET A 226 -2.44 -17.77 -0.72
C MET A 226 -2.54 -19.25 -1.14
N LEU A 227 -3.15 -19.53 -2.30
CA LEU A 227 -3.19 -20.89 -2.86
C LEU A 227 -1.80 -21.38 -3.24
N ASN A 228 -0.98 -20.55 -3.89
CA ASN A 228 0.40 -20.86 -4.24
C ASN A 228 1.24 -21.20 -3.01
N ILE A 229 1.17 -20.39 -1.96
CA ILE A 229 1.87 -20.62 -0.70
C ILE A 229 1.44 -21.96 -0.08
N ARG A 230 0.13 -22.25 -0.05
CA ARG A 230 -0.40 -23.53 0.46
C ARG A 230 0.08 -24.73 -0.35
N MET A 231 0.15 -24.62 -1.66
CA MET A 231 0.63 -25.69 -2.55
C MET A 231 2.13 -25.94 -2.37
N ARG A 232 2.94 -24.89 -2.26
CA ARG A 232 4.40 -25.00 -2.03
C ARG A 232 4.74 -25.65 -0.70
N ARG A 233 3.96 -25.38 0.36
CA ARG A 233 4.11 -26.05 1.67
C ARG A 233 3.85 -27.57 1.63
N LYS A 234 3.08 -28.06 0.66
CA LYS A 234 2.74 -29.49 0.51
C LYS A 234 3.75 -30.29 -0.32
N LYS A 235 4.71 -29.64 -0.98
CA LYS A 235 5.81 -30.34 -1.67
C LYS A 235 7.02 -30.37 -0.72
N PRO A 236 7.38 -31.53 -0.14
CA PRO A 236 8.73 -31.70 0.38
C PRO A 236 9.69 -31.44 -0.79
N ALA A 237 10.74 -30.65 -0.59
CA ALA A 237 11.82 -30.62 -1.55
C ALA A 237 12.32 -32.06 -1.71
N GLU A 238 12.11 -32.67 -2.88
CA GLU A 238 12.75 -33.96 -3.16
C GLU A 238 14.26 -33.74 -2.97
N PRO A 239 14.92 -34.47 -2.05
CA PRO A 239 16.34 -34.29 -1.84
C PRO A 239 17.04 -34.55 -3.16
N VAL A 240 17.82 -33.57 -3.62
CA VAL A 240 18.59 -33.66 -4.85
C VAL A 240 19.43 -34.93 -4.76
N LYS A 241 19.14 -35.92 -5.61
CA LYS A 241 19.91 -37.15 -5.72
C LYS A 241 21.30 -36.78 -6.24
N LEU A 242 22.27 -36.64 -5.35
CA LEU A 242 23.67 -36.52 -5.72
C LEU A 242 24.05 -37.84 -6.42
N ARG A 243 24.44 -37.75 -7.70
CA ARG A 243 25.05 -38.89 -8.39
C ARG A 243 26.41 -39.12 -7.74
N GLU A 244 26.60 -40.27 -7.10
CA GLU A 244 27.92 -40.70 -6.67
C GLU A 244 28.83 -40.77 -7.89
N ARG A 245 29.88 -39.95 -7.87
CA ARG A 245 30.88 -39.90 -8.93
C ARG A 245 31.81 -41.09 -8.69
N PHE A 246 31.62 -42.13 -9.50
CA PHE A 246 32.54 -43.26 -9.70
C PHE A 246 32.89 -44.08 -8.45
N ALA A 247 32.26 -45.25 -8.33
CA ALA A 247 32.88 -46.36 -7.63
C ALA A 247 34.20 -46.70 -8.34
N GLU A 248 35.31 -46.65 -7.61
CA GLU A 248 36.59 -47.19 -8.04
C GLU A 248 36.38 -48.65 -8.45
N GLU A 249 36.47 -48.93 -9.75
CA GLU A 249 36.68 -50.30 -10.23
C GLU A 249 38.11 -50.70 -9.86
N SER A 250 38.24 -51.27 -8.67
CA SER A 250 39.34 -52.16 -8.33
C SER A 250 39.14 -53.48 -9.06
N LYS A 251 39.96 -53.74 -10.08
CA LYS A 251 40.56 -55.05 -10.38
C LYS A 251 41.67 -54.95 -11.41
#